data_AF-A0A7W0SA17-F1
#
_entry.id   AF-A0A7W0SA17-F1
#
_cell.length_a   1.000
_cell.length_b   1.000
_cell.length_c   1.000
_cell.angle_alpha   90.00
_cell.angle_beta   90.00
_cell.angle_gamma   90.00
#
_symmetry.space_group_name_H-M   'P 1'
#
loop_
_entity.id
_entity.type
_entity.pdbx_description
1 polymer ?
#
loop_
_entity_poly.entity_id
_entity_poly.type
_entity_poly.pdbx_seq_one_letter_code
_entity_poly.pdbx_strand_id
1 'polypeptide(L)'
;MTAYSQAASRRLPRGWAHLALQFAIWLGFYAAYQVARGAADQSVERAYANGQGIIDFQRALHSMIELPLQRLVESSSLLIQATSYTYWLSQFAVVGIALLWIYFRAHDRFARFRNTLILANLIGLVGYVALPTAPPRMFPQAGFNDTLAAHSAVSHDTSLVSFAANPYAAMPSLHSADALIVGVVMALAVRHTWAKALWLLWPVWVWFSVMATGNHFWLDIAAGIAVAGVAAAVIYRRRPLRR
;
A
#
# COMPACT_ATOMS: atom_id res chain seq x y z
N MET A 1 34.69 -40.16 -20.02
CA MET A 1 34.92 -39.11 -19.01
C MET A 1 33.84 -38.04 -19.17
N THR A 2 32.79 -38.15 -18.36
CA THR A 2 31.56 -37.35 -18.43
C THR A 2 31.70 -36.20 -17.43
N ALA A 3 32.15 -35.04 -17.90
CA ALA A 3 32.16 -33.82 -17.11
C ALA A 3 31.25 -32.82 -17.81
N TYR A 4 30.06 -32.59 -17.25
CA TYR A 4 29.36 -31.29 -17.18
C TYR A 4 28.04 -31.49 -16.41
N SER A 5 28.14 -32.03 -15.19
CA SER A 5 27.15 -31.71 -14.16
C SER A 5 27.59 -30.38 -13.54
N GLN A 6 27.31 -29.27 -14.22
CA GLN A 6 27.14 -28.01 -13.49
C GLN A 6 25.87 -28.20 -12.65
N ALA A 7 26.05 -28.75 -11.45
CA ALA A 7 25.09 -28.57 -10.38
C ALA A 7 24.86 -27.05 -10.29
N ALA A 8 23.69 -26.62 -10.76
CA ALA A 8 23.22 -25.25 -10.69
C ALA A 8 23.20 -24.87 -9.20
N SER A 9 24.32 -24.35 -8.71
CA SER A 9 24.40 -23.87 -7.34
C SER A 9 23.39 -22.73 -7.27
N ARG A 10 22.26 -22.98 -6.61
CA ARG A 10 21.23 -22.00 -6.28
C ARG A 10 21.87 -20.95 -5.36
N ARG A 11 22.71 -20.09 -5.91
CA ARG A 11 23.36 -19.01 -5.19
C ARG A 11 22.44 -17.82 -5.25
N LEU A 12 21.97 -17.40 -4.08
CA LEU A 12 21.36 -16.10 -3.86
C LEU A 12 22.15 -15.01 -4.63
N PRO A 13 21.48 -14.02 -5.25
CA PRO A 13 22.13 -13.02 -6.12
C PRO A 13 23.41 -12.40 -5.53
N ARG A 14 23.46 -12.23 -4.20
CA ARG A 14 24.61 -11.73 -3.43
C ARG A 14 24.89 -12.52 -2.14
N GLY A 15 24.46 -13.78 -2.06
CA GLY A 15 24.64 -14.64 -0.89
C GLY A 15 23.64 -14.41 0.26
N TRP A 16 23.73 -15.27 1.28
CA TRP A 16 22.83 -15.29 2.45
C TRP A 16 22.96 -14.07 3.35
N ALA A 17 24.18 -13.55 3.56
CA ALA A 17 24.42 -12.35 4.35
C ALA A 17 23.70 -11.12 3.77
N HIS A 18 23.72 -10.97 2.43
CA HIS A 18 23.01 -9.86 1.79
C HIS A 18 21.49 -10.00 1.92
N LEU A 19 20.95 -11.22 1.80
CA LEU A 19 19.52 -11.46 2.02
C LEU A 19 19.12 -11.15 3.47
N ALA A 20 19.91 -11.63 4.45
CA ALA A 20 19.70 -11.33 5.86
C ALA A 20 19.73 -9.83 6.14
N LEU A 21 20.64 -9.09 5.51
CA LEU A 21 20.68 -7.63 5.59
C LEU A 21 19.38 -6.99 5.03
N GLN A 22 18.81 -7.53 3.95
CA GLN A 22 17.53 -6.99 3.43
C GLN A 22 16.38 -7.20 4.41
N PHE A 23 16.31 -8.36 5.04
CA PHE A 23 15.34 -8.60 6.11
C PHE A 23 15.59 -7.68 7.31
N ALA A 24 16.84 -7.49 7.72
CA ALA A 24 17.19 -6.57 8.80
C ALA A 24 16.79 -5.12 8.49
N ILE A 25 16.98 -4.64 7.24
CA ILE A 25 16.53 -3.32 6.80
C ILE A 25 15.01 -3.20 6.91
N TRP A 26 14.26 -4.21 6.45
CA TRP A 26 12.81 -4.19 6.54
C TRP A 26 12.28 -4.28 7.96
N LEU A 27 12.86 -5.14 8.80
CA LEU A 27 12.51 -5.23 10.22
C LEU A 27 12.85 -3.94 10.96
N GLY A 28 14.01 -3.35 10.70
CA GLY A 28 14.41 -2.06 11.27
C GLY A 28 13.51 -0.92 10.81
N PHE A 29 13.16 -0.88 9.52
CA PHE A 29 12.19 0.07 8.98
C PHE A 29 10.82 -0.09 9.64
N TYR A 30 10.30 -1.32 9.72
CA TYR A 30 9.01 -1.59 10.35
C TYR A 30 9.01 -1.19 11.83
N ALA A 31 10.05 -1.55 12.58
CA ALA A 31 10.18 -1.15 13.98
C ALA A 31 10.22 0.38 14.15
N ALA A 32 11.05 1.07 13.35
CA ALA A 32 11.13 2.53 13.38
C ALA A 32 9.81 3.20 13.00
N TYR A 33 9.12 2.66 11.98
CA TYR A 33 7.80 3.13 11.56
C TYR A 33 6.77 3.01 12.69
N GLN A 34 6.71 1.85 13.36
CA GLN A 34 5.79 1.61 14.46
C GLN A 34 6.09 2.51 15.67
N VAL A 35 7.37 2.75 15.99
CA VAL A 35 7.77 3.67 17.07
C VAL A 35 7.35 5.11 16.73
N ALA A 36 7.70 5.60 15.55
CA ALA A 36 7.37 6.96 15.13
C ALA A 36 5.85 7.17 15.09
N ARG A 37 5.10 6.16 14.66
CA ARG A 37 3.64 6.17 14.68
C ARG A 37 3.06 6.16 16.10
N GLY A 38 3.62 5.35 17.00
CA GLY A 38 3.19 5.28 18.40
C GLY A 38 3.51 6.54 19.20
N ALA A 39 4.58 7.26 18.82
CA ALA A 39 4.98 8.52 19.41
C ALA A 39 4.22 9.74 18.87
N ALA A 40 3.49 9.60 17.76
CA ALA A 40 2.69 10.69 17.23
C ALA A 40 1.43 10.88 18.07
N ASP A 41 1.22 12.10 18.59
CA ASP A 41 -0.02 12.47 19.29
C ASP A 41 -1.19 12.48 18.30
N GLN A 42 -2.10 11.53 18.46
CA GLN A 42 -3.26 11.37 17.59
C GLN A 42 -4.47 11.99 18.27
N SER A 43 -4.71 13.28 18.03
CA SER A 43 -5.97 13.90 18.44
C SER A 43 -7.10 13.33 17.58
N VAL A 44 -7.85 12.37 18.15
CA VAL A 44 -9.02 11.74 17.54
C VAL A 44 -9.98 12.80 16.99
N GLU A 45 -10.22 13.87 17.76
CA GLU A 45 -11.05 15.00 17.36
C GLU A 45 -10.60 15.64 16.03
N ARG A 46 -9.29 15.93 15.87
CA ARG A 46 -8.78 16.48 14.59
C ARG A 46 -8.93 15.47 13.45
N ALA A 47 -8.77 14.18 13.71
CA ALA A 47 -8.94 13.16 12.68
C ALA A 47 -10.38 13.14 12.14
N TYR A 48 -11.37 13.20 13.03
CA TYR A 48 -12.77 13.32 12.65
C TYR A 48 -13.08 14.65 11.96
N ALA A 49 -12.54 15.77 12.44
CA ALA A 49 -12.71 17.07 11.80
C ALA A 49 -12.15 17.10 10.36
N ASN A 50 -10.96 16.54 10.15
CA ASN A 50 -10.35 16.42 8.82
C ASN A 50 -11.17 15.50 7.90
N GLY A 51 -11.61 14.34 8.40
CA GLY A 51 -12.48 13.43 7.65
C GLY A 51 -13.82 14.07 7.26
N GLN A 52 -14.45 14.81 8.19
CA GLN A 52 -15.67 15.57 7.89
C GLN A 52 -15.41 16.66 6.85
N GLY A 53 -14.30 17.39 6.94
CA GLY A 53 -13.91 18.39 5.94
C GLY A 53 -13.73 17.81 4.53
N ILE A 54 -13.17 16.61 4.43
CA ILE A 54 -13.09 15.88 3.14
C ILE A 54 -14.48 15.55 2.61
N ILE A 55 -15.38 15.05 3.45
CA ILE A 55 -16.77 14.74 3.07
C ILE A 55 -17.49 15.99 2.56
N ASP A 56 -17.37 17.11 3.28
CA ASP A 56 -18.03 18.37 2.92
C ASP A 56 -17.49 18.90 1.58
N PHE A 57 -16.17 18.82 1.38
CA PHE A 57 -15.53 19.17 0.12
C PHE A 57 -16.01 18.28 -1.05
N GLN A 58 -16.06 16.96 -0.85
CA GLN A 58 -16.52 16.03 -1.87
C GLN A 58 -18.01 16.20 -2.21
N ARG A 59 -18.84 16.55 -1.22
CA ARG A 59 -20.26 16.89 -1.45
C ARG A 59 -20.40 18.16 -2.28
N ALA A 60 -19.61 19.20 -1.99
CA ALA A 60 -19.61 20.43 -2.78
C ALA A 60 -19.22 20.18 -4.24
N LEU A 61 -18.30 19.23 -4.49
CA LEU A 61 -17.88 18.81 -5.83
C LEU A 61 -18.78 17.72 -6.46
N HIS A 62 -19.81 17.24 -5.76
CA HIS A 62 -20.63 16.10 -6.19
C HIS A 62 -19.80 14.84 -6.52
N SER A 63 -18.68 14.65 -5.82
CA SER A 63 -17.67 13.61 -6.10
C SER A 63 -17.65 12.51 -5.03
N MET A 64 -18.81 12.17 -4.44
CA MET A 64 -18.94 11.09 -3.44
C MET A 64 -18.96 9.72 -4.13
N ILE A 65 -17.90 9.40 -4.88
CA ILE A 65 -17.80 8.19 -5.70
C ILE A 65 -17.65 6.92 -4.86
N GLU A 66 -17.22 7.04 -3.61
CA GLU A 66 -17.01 5.92 -2.70
C GLU A 66 -18.33 5.23 -2.34
N LEU A 67 -19.42 6.00 -2.20
CA LEU A 67 -20.75 5.47 -1.86
C LEU A 67 -21.31 4.49 -2.91
N PRO A 68 -21.35 4.81 -4.23
CA PRO A 68 -21.79 3.83 -5.22
C PRO A 68 -20.84 2.63 -5.33
N LEU A 69 -19.52 2.80 -5.11
CA LEU A 69 -18.59 1.68 -5.08
C LEU A 69 -18.87 0.74 -3.90
N GLN A 70 -19.15 1.30 -2.72
CA GLN A 70 -19.50 0.52 -1.53
C GLN A 70 -20.80 -0.24 -1.73
N ARG A 71 -21.85 0.40 -2.29
CA ARG A 71 -23.10 -0.29 -2.64
C ARG A 71 -22.90 -1.45 -3.62
N LEU A 72 -22.02 -1.29 -4.61
CA LEU A 72 -21.69 -2.36 -5.56
C LEU A 72 -21.02 -3.54 -4.86
N VAL A 73 -20.07 -3.29 -3.96
CA VAL A 73 -19.40 -4.37 -3.21
C VAL A 73 -20.38 -5.07 -2.28
N GLU A 74 -21.21 -4.30 -1.57
CA GLU A 74 -22.20 -4.83 -0.61
C GLU A 74 -23.31 -5.65 -1.29
N SER A 75 -23.48 -5.55 -2.61
CA SER A 75 -24.45 -6.38 -3.35
C SER A 75 -23.98 -7.83 -3.57
N SER A 76 -22.75 -8.19 -3.20
CA SER A 76 -22.20 -9.53 -3.43
C SER A 76 -21.24 -9.96 -2.32
N SER A 77 -21.54 -11.09 -1.68
CA SER A 77 -20.65 -11.71 -0.69
C SER A 77 -19.28 -12.09 -1.27
N LEU A 78 -19.19 -12.36 -2.58
CA LEU A 78 -17.92 -12.60 -3.26
C LEU A 78 -17.09 -11.31 -3.36
N LEU A 79 -17.71 -10.18 -3.71
CA LEU A 79 -17.03 -8.89 -3.80
C LEU A 79 -16.58 -8.40 -2.42
N ILE A 80 -17.42 -8.58 -1.40
CA ILE A 80 -17.05 -8.28 0.00
C ILE A 80 -15.80 -9.05 0.39
N GLN A 81 -15.76 -10.37 0.17
CA GLN A 81 -14.61 -11.19 0.50
C GLN A 81 -13.37 -10.80 -0.32
N ALA A 82 -13.53 -10.63 -1.63
CA ALA A 82 -12.42 -10.29 -2.53
C ALA A 82 -11.77 -8.95 -2.15
N THR A 83 -12.57 -7.92 -1.88
CA THR A 83 -12.08 -6.59 -1.49
C THR A 83 -11.51 -6.59 -0.06
N SER A 84 -12.10 -7.34 0.87
CA SER A 84 -11.59 -7.50 2.24
C SER A 84 -10.24 -8.22 2.27
N TYR A 85 -10.10 -9.32 1.52
CA TYR A 85 -8.79 -9.99 1.39
C TYR A 85 -7.78 -9.10 0.66
N THR A 86 -8.20 -8.34 -0.33
CA THR A 86 -7.31 -7.41 -1.05
C THR A 86 -6.79 -6.33 -0.12
N TYR A 87 -7.65 -5.75 0.73
CA TYR A 87 -7.25 -4.77 1.74
C TYR A 87 -6.08 -5.30 2.57
N TRP A 88 -6.19 -6.53 3.10
CA TRP A 88 -5.14 -7.16 3.91
C TRP A 88 -3.90 -7.57 3.11
N LEU A 89 -4.10 -8.36 2.07
CA LEU A 89 -3.01 -9.02 1.37
C LEU A 89 -2.19 -8.06 0.51
N SER A 90 -2.79 -6.95 0.06
CA SER A 90 -2.10 -5.97 -0.77
C SER A 90 -0.86 -5.41 -0.07
N GLN A 91 -0.99 -5.06 1.21
CA GLN A 91 0.07 -4.36 1.95
C GLN A 91 1.17 -5.29 2.44
N PHE A 92 0.84 -6.52 2.83
CA PHE A 92 1.82 -7.45 3.42
C PHE A 92 2.28 -8.51 2.42
N ALA A 93 1.34 -9.31 1.92
CA ALA A 93 1.67 -10.47 1.10
C ALA A 93 2.18 -10.07 -0.28
N VAL A 94 1.47 -9.18 -0.98
CA VAL A 94 1.80 -8.80 -2.36
C VAL A 94 3.09 -7.97 -2.40
N VAL A 95 3.26 -7.00 -1.51
CA VAL A 95 4.52 -6.24 -1.38
C VAL A 95 5.70 -7.18 -1.05
N GLY A 96 5.53 -8.08 -0.09
CA GLY A 96 6.57 -9.05 0.31
C GLY A 96 6.95 -10.00 -0.84
N ILE A 97 5.97 -10.57 -1.52
CA ILE A 97 6.18 -11.44 -2.69
C ILE A 97 6.85 -10.67 -3.82
N ALA A 98 6.43 -9.44 -4.11
CA ALA A 98 7.04 -8.61 -5.15
C ALA A 98 8.50 -8.29 -4.82
N LEU A 99 8.81 -7.95 -3.57
CA LEU A 99 10.18 -7.71 -3.09
C LEU A 99 11.06 -8.94 -3.27
N LEU A 100 10.58 -10.11 -2.83
CA LEU A 100 11.31 -11.37 -3.00
C LEU A 100 11.48 -11.70 -4.48
N TRP A 101 10.42 -11.60 -5.28
CA TRP A 101 10.49 -11.89 -6.70
C TRP A 101 11.50 -10.99 -7.42
N ILE A 102 11.47 -9.68 -7.18
CA ILE A 102 12.44 -8.73 -7.74
C ILE A 102 13.84 -9.04 -7.21
N TYR A 103 13.99 -9.37 -5.93
CA TYR A 103 15.29 -9.75 -5.36
C TYR A 103 15.91 -10.93 -6.11
N PHE A 104 15.12 -11.97 -6.39
CA PHE A 104 15.60 -13.21 -7.01
C PHE A 104 15.66 -13.16 -8.54
N ARG A 105 14.79 -12.40 -9.21
CA ARG A 105 14.61 -12.44 -10.68
C ARG A 105 15.04 -11.17 -11.41
N ALA A 106 15.11 -10.03 -10.71
CA ALA A 106 15.46 -8.72 -11.28
C ALA A 106 16.27 -7.89 -10.28
N HIS A 107 17.34 -8.48 -9.75
CA HIS A 107 18.11 -7.93 -8.62
C HIS A 107 18.69 -6.54 -8.89
N ASP A 108 18.98 -6.23 -10.16
CA ASP A 108 19.41 -4.92 -10.63
C ASP A 108 18.41 -3.79 -10.29
N ARG A 109 17.12 -4.13 -10.18
CA ARG A 109 16.03 -3.20 -9.85
C ARG A 109 15.73 -3.15 -8.36
N PHE A 110 16.15 -4.17 -7.60
CA PHE A 110 15.73 -4.40 -6.23
C PHE A 110 15.98 -3.21 -5.30
N ALA A 111 17.19 -2.63 -5.33
CA ALA A 111 17.53 -1.53 -4.44
C ALA A 111 16.65 -0.29 -4.68
N ARG A 112 16.38 0.06 -5.95
CA ARG A 112 15.52 1.20 -6.29
C ARG A 112 14.07 0.92 -5.91
N PHE A 113 13.57 -0.28 -6.18
CA PHE A 113 12.22 -0.68 -5.80
C PHE A 113 12.02 -0.63 -4.28
N ARG A 114 12.88 -1.30 -3.50
CA ARG A 114 12.87 -1.27 -2.03
C ARG A 114 12.94 0.16 -1.48
N ASN A 115 13.85 0.98 -1.99
CA ASN A 115 14.01 2.36 -1.50
C ASN A 115 12.81 3.24 -1.85
N THR A 116 12.15 2.99 -2.99
CA THR A 116 10.94 3.75 -3.37
C THR A 116 9.79 3.42 -2.41
N LEU A 117 9.58 2.14 -2.08
CA LEU A 117 8.59 1.72 -1.08
C LEU A 117 8.86 2.34 0.30
N ILE A 118 10.10 2.21 0.79
CA ILE A 118 10.50 2.77 2.09
C ILE A 118 10.29 4.29 2.10
N LEU A 119 10.75 5.01 1.07
CA LEU A 119 10.60 6.46 1.01
C LEU A 119 9.14 6.88 0.91
N ALA A 120 8.33 6.20 0.10
CA ALA A 120 6.89 6.47 0.01
C ALA A 120 6.20 6.28 1.36
N ASN A 121 6.52 5.20 2.07
CA ASN A 121 5.97 4.94 3.40
C ASN A 121 6.43 5.98 4.43
N LEU A 122 7.68 6.44 4.38
CA LEU A 122 8.16 7.50 5.27
C LEU A 122 7.47 8.84 4.98
N ILE A 123 7.28 9.21 3.71
CA ILE A 123 6.54 10.41 3.33
C ILE A 123 5.08 10.28 3.79
N GLY A 124 4.47 9.10 3.60
CA GLY A 124 3.10 8.83 4.03
C GLY A 124 2.94 8.92 5.54
N LEU A 125 3.91 8.42 6.31
CA LEU A 125 3.95 8.59 7.78
C LEU A 125 3.97 10.06 8.17
N VAL A 126 4.82 10.87 7.55
CA VAL A 126 4.85 12.32 7.79
C VAL A 126 3.52 12.97 7.43
N GLY A 127 2.93 12.60 6.29
CA GLY A 127 1.63 13.12 5.84
C GLY A 127 0.52 12.79 6.82
N TYR A 128 0.47 11.54 7.30
CA TYR A 128 -0.48 11.09 8.30
C TYR A 128 -0.32 11.81 9.65
N VAL A 129 0.92 12.01 10.12
CA VAL A 129 1.18 12.76 11.36
C VAL A 129 0.77 14.22 11.21
N ALA A 130 1.00 14.82 10.04
CA ALA A 130 0.64 16.21 9.76
C ALA A 130 -0.87 16.41 9.58
N LEU A 131 -1.56 15.43 9.00
CA LEU A 131 -2.99 15.49 8.69
C LEU A 131 -3.66 14.15 9.04
N PRO A 132 -3.87 13.85 10.34
CA PRO A 132 -4.58 12.65 10.74
C PRO A 132 -6.01 12.73 10.21
N THR A 133 -6.54 11.63 9.68
CA THR A 133 -7.82 11.65 8.96
C THR A 133 -8.62 10.40 9.29
N ALA A 134 -9.81 10.58 9.85
CA ALA A 134 -10.75 9.50 10.07
C ALA A 134 -11.28 9.01 8.70
N PRO A 135 -11.29 7.68 8.47
CA PRO A 135 -11.70 7.07 7.21
C PRO A 135 -13.22 7.05 7.03
N PRO A 136 -13.73 6.85 5.79
CA PRO A 136 -15.16 6.90 5.48
C PRO A 136 -16.05 6.04 6.38
N ARG A 137 -15.63 4.81 6.70
CA ARG A 137 -16.38 3.85 7.54
C ARG A 137 -16.75 4.36 8.94
N MET A 138 -16.11 5.45 9.40
CA MET A 138 -16.42 6.09 10.67
C MET A 138 -17.51 7.17 10.59
N PHE A 139 -18.09 7.40 9.40
CA PHE A 139 -19.10 8.43 9.15
C PHE A 139 -20.42 7.82 8.66
N PRO A 140 -21.15 7.04 9.48
CA PRO A 140 -22.46 6.49 9.10
C PRO A 140 -23.48 7.57 8.75
N GLN A 141 -23.40 8.75 9.39
CA GLN A 141 -24.21 9.92 9.07
C GLN A 141 -23.99 10.46 7.64
N ALA A 142 -22.87 10.09 7.00
CA ALA A 142 -22.59 10.43 5.61
C ALA A 142 -22.97 9.32 4.62
N GLY A 143 -23.52 8.21 5.10
CA GLY A 143 -23.97 7.06 4.30
C GLY A 143 -22.94 5.95 4.14
N PHE A 144 -21.83 5.99 4.89
CA PHE A 144 -20.77 4.97 4.84
C PHE A 144 -21.01 3.84 5.85
N ASN A 145 -20.59 2.63 5.48
CA ASN A 145 -20.59 1.46 6.35
C ASN A 145 -19.16 0.96 6.61
N ASP A 146 -18.94 0.30 7.76
CA ASP A 146 -17.73 -0.50 7.97
C ASP A 146 -17.92 -1.90 7.38
N THR A 147 -17.69 -2.01 6.07
CA THR A 147 -17.92 -3.26 5.32
C THR A 147 -17.05 -4.41 5.84
N LEU A 148 -15.82 -4.13 6.32
CA LEU A 148 -14.93 -5.16 6.88
C LEU A 148 -15.46 -5.65 8.22
N ALA A 149 -15.82 -4.74 9.14
CA ALA A 149 -16.34 -5.14 10.44
C ALA A 149 -17.68 -5.86 10.35
N ALA A 150 -18.55 -5.45 9.41
CA ALA A 150 -19.90 -6.00 9.30
C ALA A 150 -19.95 -7.38 8.62
N HIS A 151 -18.99 -7.70 7.73
CA HIS A 151 -19.14 -8.88 6.84
C HIS A 151 -17.88 -9.72 6.60
N SER A 152 -16.71 -9.28 7.07
CA SER A 152 -15.46 -10.01 6.85
C SER A 152 -15.06 -10.83 8.08
N ALA A 153 -14.58 -12.05 7.86
CA ALA A 153 -13.91 -12.84 8.89
C ALA A 153 -12.59 -12.19 9.36
N VAL A 154 -12.06 -11.23 8.60
CA VAL A 154 -10.86 -10.44 8.95
C VAL A 154 -11.25 -8.97 9.03
N SER A 155 -11.41 -8.47 10.25
CA SER A 155 -11.75 -7.07 10.58
C SER A 155 -10.59 -6.37 11.31
N HIS A 156 -10.75 -5.06 11.51
CA HIS A 156 -9.82 -4.20 12.28
C HIS A 156 -9.58 -4.67 13.74
N ASP A 157 -10.45 -5.54 14.26
CA ASP A 157 -10.37 -6.06 15.63
C ASP A 157 -9.59 -7.37 15.76
N THR A 158 -9.16 -7.96 14.63
CA THR A 158 -8.32 -9.16 14.67
C THR A 158 -6.96 -8.79 15.26
N SER A 159 -6.44 -9.55 16.24
CA SER A 159 -5.25 -9.16 17.02
C SER A 159 -3.97 -8.87 16.21
N LEU A 160 -3.80 -9.54 15.06
CA LEU A 160 -2.69 -9.27 14.13
C LEU A 160 -2.88 -7.97 13.34
N VAL A 161 -4.13 -7.60 13.11
CA VAL A 161 -4.57 -6.44 12.34
C VAL A 161 -4.46 -5.17 13.18
N SER A 162 -4.96 -5.18 14.42
CA SER A 162 -4.94 -4.03 15.31
C SER A 162 -3.52 -3.60 15.70
N PHE A 163 -2.58 -4.55 15.76
CA PHE A 163 -1.15 -4.28 15.97
C PHE A 163 -0.51 -3.55 14.77
N ALA A 164 -1.05 -3.74 13.55
CA ALA A 164 -0.48 -3.21 12.32
C ALA A 164 -1.26 -2.01 11.74
N ALA A 165 -2.56 -1.85 12.04
CA ALA A 165 -3.44 -0.85 11.42
C ALA A 165 -3.67 0.36 12.34
N ASN A 166 -3.62 1.58 11.78
CA ASN A 166 -4.05 2.78 12.51
C ASN A 166 -5.48 3.10 12.09
N PRO A 167 -6.43 3.18 13.02
CA PRO A 167 -7.80 3.48 12.65
C PRO A 167 -7.96 4.87 11.98
N TYR A 168 -7.05 5.83 12.22
CA TYR A 168 -7.11 7.22 11.77
C TYR A 168 -6.04 7.63 10.73
N ALA A 169 -5.39 6.68 10.07
CA ALA A 169 -4.38 6.95 9.04
C ALA A 169 -4.92 6.80 7.61
N ALA A 170 -6.04 7.47 7.31
CA ALA A 170 -6.61 7.43 5.97
C ALA A 170 -5.76 8.21 4.93
N MET A 171 -5.25 9.39 5.30
CA MET A 171 -4.56 10.30 4.38
C MET A 171 -3.05 10.41 4.72
N PRO A 172 -2.13 10.29 3.74
CA PRO A 172 -2.33 9.75 2.38
C PRO A 172 -2.43 8.21 2.40
N SER A 173 -3.08 7.62 1.40
CA SER A 173 -3.25 6.16 1.34
C SER A 173 -1.95 5.44 0.95
N LEU A 174 -1.38 4.68 1.89
CA LEU A 174 -0.23 3.80 1.63
C LEU A 174 -0.59 2.60 0.74
N HIS A 175 -1.81 2.06 0.87
CA HIS A 175 -2.32 1.05 -0.07
C HIS A 175 -2.28 1.57 -1.51
N SER A 176 -2.69 2.83 -1.72
CA SER A 176 -2.61 3.47 -3.03
C SER A 176 -1.17 3.58 -3.54
N ALA A 177 -0.28 4.13 -2.70
CA ALA A 177 1.11 4.36 -3.06
C ALA A 177 1.85 3.06 -3.38
N ASP A 178 1.78 2.07 -2.48
CA ASP A 178 2.51 0.82 -2.60
C ASP A 178 1.96 -0.04 -3.73
N ALA A 179 0.63 -0.09 -3.93
CA ALA A 179 0.06 -0.81 -5.07
C ALA A 179 0.49 -0.20 -6.42
N LEU A 180 0.61 1.13 -6.51
CA LEU A 180 1.10 1.78 -7.72
C LEU A 180 2.58 1.45 -7.97
N ILE A 181 3.43 1.57 -6.95
CA ILE A 181 4.86 1.26 -7.06
C ILE A 181 5.06 -0.20 -7.45
N VAL A 182 4.38 -1.13 -6.77
CA VAL A 182 4.42 -2.57 -7.08
C VAL A 182 3.93 -2.81 -8.51
N GLY A 183 2.76 -2.29 -8.88
CA GLY A 183 2.16 -2.52 -10.19
C GLY A 183 3.07 -2.06 -11.33
N VAL A 184 3.60 -0.84 -11.25
CA VAL A 184 4.51 -0.31 -12.28
C VAL A 184 5.82 -1.09 -12.33
N VAL A 185 6.47 -1.34 -11.18
CA VAL A 185 7.77 -2.04 -11.16
C VAL A 185 7.63 -3.47 -11.67
N MET A 186 6.57 -4.18 -11.28
CA MET A 186 6.33 -5.54 -11.73
C MET A 186 5.98 -5.59 -13.22
N ALA A 187 5.14 -4.67 -13.72
CA ALA A 187 4.85 -4.56 -15.15
C ALA A 187 6.12 -4.31 -15.99
N LEU A 188 7.09 -3.56 -15.47
CA LEU A 188 8.38 -3.33 -16.12
C LEU A 188 9.33 -4.54 -16.04
N ALA A 189 9.14 -5.43 -15.07
CA ALA A 189 10.04 -6.56 -14.83
C ALA A 189 9.57 -7.86 -15.49
N VAL A 190 8.26 -8.04 -15.73
CA VAL A 190 7.72 -9.22 -16.42
C VAL A 190 7.81 -9.11 -17.94
N ARG A 191 7.87 -10.26 -18.63
CA ARG A 191 8.03 -10.32 -20.09
C ARG A 191 6.71 -10.29 -20.85
N HIS A 192 5.73 -11.06 -20.40
CA HIS A 192 4.47 -11.26 -21.13
C HIS A 192 3.54 -10.06 -21.04
N THR A 193 2.97 -9.63 -22.16
CA THR A 193 2.06 -8.48 -22.26
C THR A 193 0.83 -8.60 -21.36
N TRP A 194 0.22 -9.79 -21.28
CA TRP A 194 -0.91 -10.05 -20.38
C TRP A 194 -0.50 -9.86 -18.90
N ALA A 195 0.69 -10.29 -18.51
CA ALA A 195 1.18 -10.14 -17.14
C ALA A 195 1.45 -8.65 -16.82
N LYS A 196 1.94 -7.88 -17.79
CA LYS A 196 2.07 -6.42 -17.65
C LYS A 196 0.71 -5.76 -17.41
N ALA A 197 -0.29 -6.14 -18.21
CA ALA A 197 -1.65 -5.62 -18.06
C ALA A 197 -2.21 -5.94 -16.67
N LEU A 198 -2.05 -7.17 -16.17
CA LEU A 198 -2.49 -7.52 -14.81
C LEU A 198 -1.80 -6.67 -13.73
N TRP A 199 -0.49 -6.46 -13.83
CA TRP A 199 0.22 -5.61 -12.86
C TRP A 199 -0.15 -4.13 -12.95
N LEU A 200 -0.53 -3.63 -14.13
CA LEU A 200 -1.05 -2.26 -14.29
C LEU A 200 -2.50 -2.12 -13.80
N LEU A 201 -3.29 -3.20 -13.86
CA LEU A 201 -4.65 -3.24 -13.29
C LEU A 201 -4.64 -3.42 -11.76
N TRP A 202 -3.56 -3.96 -11.20
CA TRP A 202 -3.41 -4.16 -9.75
C TRP A 202 -3.68 -2.90 -8.90
N PRO A 203 -3.05 -1.73 -9.15
CA PRO A 203 -3.36 -0.52 -8.38
C PRO A 203 -4.83 -0.11 -8.49
N VAL A 204 -5.43 -0.23 -9.68
CA VAL A 204 -6.85 0.09 -9.88
C VAL A 204 -7.75 -0.78 -9.02
N TRP A 205 -7.45 -2.08 -8.94
CA TRP A 205 -8.18 -3.02 -8.08
C TRP A 205 -8.00 -2.70 -6.59
N VAL A 206 -6.78 -2.35 -6.16
CA VAL A 206 -6.54 -1.96 -4.77
C VAL A 206 -7.28 -0.67 -4.43
N TRP A 207 -7.21 0.36 -5.28
CA TRP A 207 -7.91 1.63 -5.07
C TRP A 207 -9.43 1.42 -4.97
N PHE A 208 -9.99 0.63 -5.88
CA PHE A 208 -11.39 0.21 -5.81
C PHE A 208 -11.70 -0.47 -4.47
N SER A 209 -10.91 -1.48 -4.08
CA SER A 209 -11.14 -2.26 -2.87
C SER A 209 -11.15 -1.41 -1.61
N VAL A 210 -10.18 -0.50 -1.46
CA VAL A 210 -10.07 0.30 -0.24
C VAL A 210 -11.12 1.43 -0.16
N MET A 211 -11.56 1.97 -1.29
CA MET A 211 -12.67 2.93 -1.33
C MET A 211 -14.01 2.24 -1.07
N ALA A 212 -14.26 1.13 -1.76
CA ALA A 212 -15.52 0.40 -1.67
C ALA A 212 -15.74 -0.27 -0.31
N THR A 213 -14.69 -0.44 0.48
CA THR A 213 -14.77 -0.97 1.85
C THR A 213 -14.79 0.11 2.92
N GLY A 214 -14.88 1.39 2.52
CA GLY A 214 -14.95 2.53 3.44
C GLY A 214 -13.63 2.83 4.16
N ASN A 215 -12.49 2.34 3.66
CA ASN A 215 -11.20 2.56 4.31
C ASN A 215 -10.48 3.82 3.83
N HIS A 216 -10.78 4.30 2.62
CA HIS A 216 -10.17 5.49 2.05
C HIS A 216 -11.15 6.31 1.21
N PHE A 217 -11.02 7.63 1.27
CA PHE A 217 -11.59 8.56 0.29
C PHE A 217 -10.79 8.51 -1.01
N TRP A 218 -11.38 8.92 -2.14
CA TRP A 218 -10.65 9.02 -3.41
C TRP A 218 -9.51 10.05 -3.34
N LEU A 219 -9.66 11.08 -2.50
CA LEU A 219 -8.61 12.05 -2.21
C LEU A 219 -7.41 11.41 -1.51
N ASP A 220 -7.63 10.43 -0.63
CA ASP A 220 -6.55 9.66 0.00
C ASP A 220 -5.77 8.88 -1.06
N ILE A 221 -6.48 8.34 -2.06
CA ILE A 221 -5.90 7.63 -3.20
C ILE A 221 -5.05 8.58 -4.03
N ALA A 222 -5.57 9.75 -4.38
CA ALA A 222 -4.86 10.77 -5.14
C ALA A 222 -3.58 11.23 -4.42
N ALA A 223 -3.66 11.45 -3.11
CA ALA A 223 -2.49 11.78 -2.30
C ALA A 223 -1.47 10.63 -2.27
N GLY A 224 -1.91 9.37 -2.16
CA GLY A 224 -1.03 8.20 -2.26
C GLY A 224 -0.31 8.09 -3.61
N ILE A 225 -1.01 8.39 -4.72
CA ILE A 225 -0.40 8.46 -6.06
C ILE A 225 0.68 9.54 -6.11
N ALA A 226 0.39 10.72 -5.54
CA ALA A 226 1.36 11.81 -5.47
C ALA A 226 2.60 11.41 -4.64
N VAL A 227 2.40 10.77 -3.48
CA VAL A 227 3.48 10.24 -2.63
C VAL A 227 4.36 9.24 -3.39
N ALA A 228 3.76 8.29 -4.09
CA ALA A 228 4.48 7.33 -4.92
C ALA A 228 5.28 8.02 -6.04
N GLY A 229 4.67 9.02 -6.69
CA GLY A 229 5.31 9.82 -7.73
C GLY A 229 6.53 10.60 -7.20
N VAL A 230 6.40 11.25 -6.06
CA VAL A 230 7.51 11.97 -5.40
C VAL A 230 8.63 11.01 -5.01
N ALA A 231 8.30 9.89 -4.36
CA ALA A 231 9.29 8.90 -3.97
C ALA A 231 10.05 8.35 -5.19
N ALA A 232 9.34 8.02 -6.27
CA ALA A 232 9.94 7.58 -7.52
C ALA A 232 10.82 8.68 -8.14
N ALA A 233 10.35 9.93 -8.21
CA ALA A 233 11.12 11.04 -8.74
C ALA A 233 12.44 11.24 -7.98
N VAL A 234 12.42 11.14 -6.65
CA VAL A 234 13.62 11.26 -5.80
C VAL A 234 14.59 10.10 -6.04
N ILE A 235 14.11 8.85 -6.05
CA ILE A 235 14.96 7.66 -6.17
C ILE A 235 15.53 7.48 -7.58
N TYR A 236 14.75 7.82 -8.61
CA TYR A 236 15.15 7.63 -10.02
C TYR A 236 15.75 8.88 -10.65
N ARG A 237 15.89 9.99 -9.92
CA ARG A 237 16.61 11.18 -10.39
C ARG A 237 18.01 10.78 -10.84
N ARG A 238 18.35 11.05 -12.12
CA ARG A 238 19.72 10.88 -12.60
C ARG A 238 20.61 11.84 -11.82
N ARG A 239 21.55 11.31 -11.03
CA ARG A 239 22.65 12.15 -10.53
C ARG A 239 23.55 12.46 -11.73
N PRO A 240 23.81 13.75 -12.05
CA PRO A 240 24.82 14.05 -13.05
C PRO A 240 26.13 13.41 -12.58
N LEU A 241 26.78 12.68 -13.49
CA LEU A 241 28.13 12.17 -13.26
C LEU A 241 28.98 13.38 -12.90
N ARG A 242 29.55 13.41 -11.68
CA ARG A 242 30.67 14.30 -11.39
C ARG A 242 31.78 13.89 -12.36
N ARG A 243 32.00 14.70 -13.39
CA ARG A 243 33.20 14.64 -14.22
C ARG A 243 34.39 15.12 -13.41
#